data_AF-A0A1F4T5Q3-F1
#
_entry.id   AF-A0A1F4T5Q3-F1
#
_cell.length_a   1.000
_cell.length_b   1.000
_cell.length_c   1.000
_cell.angle_alpha   90.00
_cell.angle_beta   90.00
_cell.angle_gamma   90.00
#
_symmetry.space_group_name_H-M   'P 1'
#
loop_
_entity.id
_entity.type
_entity.pdbx_description
1 polymer ?
#
loop_
_entity_poly.entity_id
_entity_poly.type
_entity_poly.pdbx_seq_one_letter_code
_entity_poly.pdbx_strand_id
1 'polypeptide(L)'
;MREKKLAAICYLTWIPAIYLGLLDCRGNTQLGVHVRQALTLWTMIFIVFFAVRLGINVIWSFKYIPHLEAVEFSVGAASFLYAAYCSGRCYRGISFTIPH
;
A
#
# COMPACT_ATOMS: atom_id res chain seq x y z
N MET A 1 3.61 -5.19 22.15
CA MET A 1 3.60 -3.74 21.78
C MET A 1 4.54 -3.40 20.63
N ARG A 2 5.80 -3.87 20.65
CA ARG A 2 6.78 -3.64 19.57
C ARG A 2 6.32 -4.18 18.20
N GLU A 3 5.74 -5.37 18.17
CA GLU A 3 5.21 -6.00 16.95
C GLU A 3 4.08 -5.18 16.29
N LYS A 4 3.12 -4.68 17.08
CA LYS A 4 2.02 -3.85 16.57
C LYS A 4 2.53 -2.55 15.93
N LYS A 5 3.57 -1.94 16.51
CA LYS A 5 4.23 -0.74 15.97
C LYS A 5 4.95 -1.04 14.66
N LEU A 6 5.71 -2.14 14.61
CA LEU A 6 6.41 -2.57 13.40
C LEU A 6 5.43 -2.89 12.26
N ALA A 7 4.38 -3.65 12.56
CA ALA A 7 3.33 -3.96 11.59
C ALA A 7 2.63 -2.69 11.07
N ALA A 8 2.30 -1.74 11.95
CA ALA A 8 1.72 -0.45 11.55
C ALA A 8 2.67 0.36 10.64
N ILE A 9 3.98 0.35 10.91
CA ILE A 9 4.99 1.01 10.07
C ILE A 9 5.04 0.36 8.68
N CYS A 10 4.93 -0.97 8.57
CA CYS A 10 4.88 -1.66 7.27
C CYS A 10 3.70 -1.20 6.40
N TYR A 11 2.55 -0.90 6.99
CA TYR A 11 1.43 -0.34 6.23
C TYR A 11 1.69 1.10 5.78
N LEU A 12 2.41 1.91 6.56
CA LEU A 12 2.75 3.30 6.18
C LEU A 12 3.90 3.40 5.19
N THR A 13 4.80 2.41 5.18
CA THR A 13 6.07 2.49 4.46
C THR A 13 6.37 1.18 3.75
N TRP A 14 6.55 1.27 2.43
CA TRP A 14 6.81 0.10 1.59
C TRP A 14 8.18 -0.54 1.89
N ILE A 15 9.22 0.28 2.13
CA ILE A 15 10.61 -0.17 2.33
C ILE A 15 10.75 -1.07 3.58
N PRO A 16 10.25 -0.69 4.78
CA PRO A 16 10.26 -1.57 5.94
C PRO A 16 9.42 -2.83 5.78
N ALA A 17 8.31 -2.79 5.01
CA ALA A 17 7.52 -3.98 4.70
C ALA A 17 8.33 -4.99 3.88
N ILE A 18 9.10 -4.52 2.89
CA ILE A 18 9.99 -5.37 2.08
C ILE A 18 11.11 -5.94 2.96
N TYR A 19 11.78 -5.10 3.75
CA TYR A 19 12.88 -5.54 4.61
C TYR A 19 12.44 -6.59 5.65
N LEU A 20 11.32 -6.35 6.34
CA LEU A 20 10.77 -7.28 7.33
C LEU A 20 10.18 -8.55 6.70
N GLY A 21 9.62 -8.43 5.50
CA GLY A 21 9.14 -9.58 4.72
C GLY A 21 10.29 -10.49 4.27
N LEU A 22 11.43 -9.91 3.87
CA LEU A 22 12.63 -10.62 3.45
C LEU A 22 13.41 -11.21 4.63
N LEU A 23 13.47 -10.51 5.77
CA LEU A 23 14.30 -10.97 6.91
C LEU A 23 13.69 -12.12 7.70
N ASP A 24 12.39 -12.11 8.05
CA ASP A 24 11.92 -13.16 8.98
C ASP A 24 10.40 -13.36 9.13
N CYS A 25 9.60 -13.23 8.07
CA CYS A 25 8.13 -13.43 8.16
C CYS A 25 7.64 -14.74 7.50
N ARG A 26 8.44 -15.82 7.55
CA ARG A 26 7.96 -17.18 7.24
C ARG A 26 7.13 -17.80 8.38
N GLY A 27 7.16 -17.23 9.59
CA GLY A 27 6.40 -17.72 10.74
C GLY A 27 4.93 -17.28 10.77
N ASN A 28 4.06 -18.10 11.36
CA ASN A 28 2.63 -17.84 11.65
C ASN A 28 2.41 -16.80 12.78
N THR A 29 3.32 -15.85 12.95
CA THR A 29 3.19 -14.80 13.96
C THR A 29 2.28 -13.68 13.47
N GLN A 30 1.63 -12.98 14.40
CA GLN A 30 0.75 -11.84 14.08
C GLN A 30 1.48 -10.77 13.25
N LEU A 31 2.77 -10.52 13.53
CA LEU A 31 3.61 -9.64 12.74
C LEU A 31 3.78 -10.13 11.29
N GLY A 32 4.07 -11.42 11.09
CA GLY A 32 4.27 -11.99 9.76
C GLY A 32 3.05 -11.92 8.87
N VAL A 33 1.86 -12.16 9.42
CA VAL A 33 0.59 -12.03 8.68
C VAL A 33 0.38 -10.58 8.22
N HIS A 34 0.56 -9.61 9.11
CA HIS A 34 0.40 -8.19 8.76
C HIS A 34 1.48 -7.67 7.81
N VAL A 35 2.72 -8.15 7.90
CA VAL A 35 3.79 -7.81 6.95
C VAL A 35 3.44 -8.30 5.54
N ARG A 36 2.94 -9.54 5.39
CA ARG A 36 2.48 -10.05 4.08
C ARG A 36 1.34 -9.23 3.53
N GLN A 37 0.34 -8.92 4.35
CA GLN A 37 -0.78 -8.09 3.94
C GLN A 37 -0.33 -6.67 3.54
N ALA A 38 0.59 -6.06 4.28
CA ALA A 38 1.15 -4.76 3.96
C ALA A 38 1.91 -4.79 2.62
N LEU A 39 2.66 -5.87 2.35
CA LEU A 39 3.31 -6.07 1.06
C LEU A 39 2.30 -6.19 -0.07
N THR A 40 1.27 -7.05 0.08
CA THR A 40 0.20 -7.20 -0.91
C THR A 40 -0.49 -5.87 -1.18
N LEU A 41 -0.80 -5.09 -0.13
CA LEU A 41 -1.39 -3.76 -0.25
C LEU A 41 -0.53 -2.83 -1.10
N TRP A 42 0.76 -2.70 -0.77
CA TRP A 42 1.67 -1.84 -1.51
C TRP A 42 1.86 -2.30 -2.95
N THR A 43 1.90 -3.61 -3.21
CA THR A 43 1.93 -4.16 -4.56
C THR A 43 0.66 -3.80 -5.34
N MET A 44 -0.53 -3.92 -4.74
CA MET A 44 -1.79 -3.52 -5.37
C MET A 44 -1.82 -2.02 -5.65
N ILE A 45 -1.40 -1.18 -4.70
CA ILE A 45 -1.28 0.27 -4.88
C ILE A 45 -0.33 0.59 -6.04
N PHE A 46 0.82 -0.08 -6.11
CA PHE A 46 1.78 0.10 -7.20
C PHE A 46 1.18 -0.27 -8.56
N ILE A 47 0.47 -1.40 -8.66
CA ILE A 47 -0.20 -1.83 -9.90
C ILE A 47 -1.25 -0.80 -10.33
N VAL A 48 -2.11 -0.36 -9.41
CA VAL A 48 -3.17 0.63 -9.70
C VAL A 48 -2.56 1.97 -10.14
N PHE A 49 -1.54 2.45 -9.42
CA PHE A 49 -0.86 3.70 -9.76
C PHE A 49 -0.20 3.62 -11.14
N PHE A 50 0.49 2.51 -11.44
CA PHE A 50 1.13 2.31 -12.74
C PHE A 50 0.11 2.19 -13.88
N ALA A 51 -1.02 1.50 -13.64
CA ALA A 51 -2.11 1.39 -14.61
C ALA A 51 -2.75 2.76 -14.90
N VAL A 52 -2.99 3.59 -13.88
CA VAL A 52 -3.49 4.95 -14.06
C VAL A 52 -2.50 5.79 -14.86
N ARG A 53 -1.21 5.75 -14.51
CA ARG A 53 -0.16 6.50 -15.22
C ARG A 53 -0.05 6.08 -16.69
N LEU A 54 -0.10 4.77 -16.96
CA LEU A 54 -0.12 4.25 -18.32
C LEU A 54 -1.36 4.71 -19.09
N GLY A 55 -2.54 4.68 -18.46
CA GLY A 55 -3.78 5.20 -19.05
C GLY A 55 -3.72 6.69 -19.39
N ILE A 56 -3.18 7.51 -18.49
CA ILE A 56 -2.98 8.96 -18.70
C ILE A 56 -2.06 9.19 -19.90
N ASN A 57 -0.92 8.48 -19.97
CA ASN A 57 0.01 8.59 -21.09
C ASN A 57 -0.61 8.16 -22.43
N VAL A 58 -1.44 7.12 -22.43
CA VAL A 58 -2.17 6.68 -23.63
C VAL A 58 -3.16 7.77 -24.06
N ILE A 59 -3.93 8.34 -23.13
CA ILE A 59 -4.89 9.41 -23.44
C ILE A 59 -4.16 10.63 -24.04
N TRP A 60 -3.05 11.05 -23.43
CA TRP A 60 -2.24 12.15 -23.95
C TRP A 60 -1.66 11.90 -25.33
N SER A 61 -1.41 10.63 -25.71
CA SER A 61 -0.96 10.28 -27.05
C SER A 61 -2.02 10.56 -28.12
N PHE A 62 -3.32 10.58 -27.75
CA PHE A 62 -4.42 10.91 -28.66
C PHE A 62 -4.81 12.38 -28.58
N LYS A 63 -4.96 12.92 -27.36
CA LYS A 63 -5.41 14.29 -27.12
C LYS A 63 -4.90 14.79 -25.78
N TYR A 64 -4.24 15.95 -25.78
CA TYR A 64 -3.87 16.62 -24.54
C TYR A 64 -5.12 17.09 -23.80
N ILE A 65 -5.31 16.60 -22.57
CA ILE A 65 -6.38 17.03 -21.67
C ILE A 65 -5.70 17.70 -20.46
N PRO A 66 -5.92 19.02 -20.26
CA PRO A 66 -5.39 19.70 -19.08
C PRO A 66 -6.03 19.13 -17.81
N HIS A 67 -5.27 19.12 -16.72
CA HIS A 67 -5.67 18.59 -15.40
C HIS A 67 -5.81 17.07 -15.28
N LEU A 68 -5.49 16.29 -16.31
CA LEU A 68 -5.52 14.82 -16.22
C LEU A 68 -4.54 14.27 -15.15
N GLU A 69 -3.47 15.02 -14.86
CA GLU A 69 -2.52 14.75 -13.78
C GLU A 69 -3.16 14.79 -12.37
N ALA A 70 -4.26 15.53 -12.20
CA ALA A 70 -4.97 15.57 -10.92
C ALA A 70 -5.57 14.20 -10.56
N VAL A 71 -5.83 13.35 -11.56
CA VAL A 71 -6.28 11.96 -11.36
C VAL A 71 -5.17 11.13 -10.74
N GLU A 72 -3.93 11.24 -11.23
CA GLU A 72 -2.77 10.55 -10.65
C GLU A 72 -2.55 10.96 -9.20
N PHE A 73 -2.60 12.27 -8.92
CA PHE A 73 -2.49 12.79 -7.56
C PHE A 73 -3.61 12.28 -6.64
N SER A 74 -4.86 12.31 -7.11
CA SER A 74 -6.02 11.87 -6.33
C SER A 74 -5.97 10.37 -6.01
N VAL A 75 -5.56 9.54 -6.98
CA VAL A 75 -5.38 8.10 -6.79
C VAL A 75 -4.23 7.82 -5.80
N GLY A 76 -3.12 8.53 -5.92
CA GLY A 76 -2.01 8.45 -4.98
C GLY A 76 -2.41 8.82 -3.55
N ALA A 77 -3.13 9.94 -3.38
CA ALA A 77 -3.62 10.40 -2.08
C ALA A 77 -4.63 9.42 -1.47
N ALA A 78 -5.60 8.93 -2.24
CA ALA A 78 -6.58 7.95 -1.77
C ALA A 78 -5.92 6.63 -1.34
N SER A 79 -4.95 6.14 -2.12
CA SER A 79 -4.19 4.94 -1.81
C SER A 79 -3.37 5.09 -0.53
N PHE A 80 -2.73 6.25 -0.33
CA PHE A 80 -1.98 6.55 0.88
C PHE A 80 -2.89 6.65 2.12
N LEU A 81 -4.04 7.32 2.00
CA LEU A 81 -5.02 7.41 3.09
C LEU A 81 -5.53 6.02 3.49
N TYR A 82 -5.78 5.14 2.52
CA TYR A 82 -6.18 3.76 2.79
C TYR A 82 -5.07 2.98 3.54
N ALA A 83 -3.81 3.12 3.12
CA ALA A 83 -2.67 2.53 3.81
C ALA A 83 -2.51 3.06 5.24
N ALA A 84 -2.68 4.36 5.46
CA ALA A 84 -2.69 4.99 6.78
C ALA A 84 -3.85 4.48 7.66
N TYR A 85 -5.03 4.28 7.09
CA TYR A 85 -6.17 3.68 7.78
C TYR A 85 -5.88 2.24 8.23
N CYS A 86 -5.30 1.41 7.35
CA CYS A 86 -4.85 0.05 7.70
C CYS A 86 -3.78 0.07 8.81
N SER A 87 -2.83 1.00 8.74
CA SER A 87 -1.83 1.20 9.78
C SER A 87 -2.46 1.53 11.13
N GLY A 88 -3.41 2.47 11.17
CA GLY A 88 -4.12 2.85 12.39
C GLY A 88 -4.92 1.70 13.01
N ARG A 89 -5.56 0.87 12.18
CA ARG A 89 -6.24 -0.35 12.64
C ARG A 89 -5.27 -1.37 13.23
N CYS A 90 -4.13 -1.59 12.58
CA CYS A 90 -3.10 -2.51 13.04
C CYS A 90 -2.50 -2.04 14.37
N TYR A 91 -2.25 -0.74 14.53
CA TYR A 91 -1.77 -0.16 15.78
C TYR A 91 -2.74 -0.38 16.95
N ARG A 92 -4.05 -0.27 16.68
CA ARG A 92 -5.12 -0.55 17.66
C ARG A 92 -5.31 -2.05 17.93
N GLY A 93 -4.64 -2.93 17.18
CA GLY A 93 -4.75 -4.38 17.32
C GLY A 93 -6.07 -4.95 16.81
N ILE A 94 -6.78 -4.23 15.94
CA ILE A 94 -8.00 -4.71 15.29
C ILE A 94 -7.55 -5.68 14.19
N SER A 95 -8.00 -6.94 14.24
CA SER A 95 -7.70 -7.93 13.20
C SER A 95 -8.41 -7.56 11.90
N PHE A 96 -7.72 -7.75 10.78
CA PHE A 96 -8.27 -7.54 9.45
C PHE A 96 -7.52 -8.33 8.41
N THR A 97 -8.19 -8.54 7.28
CA THR A 97 -7.64 -9.20 6.11
C THR A 97 -7.84 -8.30 4.92
N ILE A 98 -6.75 -8.05 4.21
CA ILE A 98 -6.81 -7.41 2.90
C ILE A 98 -7.18 -8.52 1.91
N PRO A 99 -8.24 -8.33 1.10
CA PRO A 99 -8.66 -9.34 0.12
C PRO A 99 -7.49 -9.68 -0.80
N HIS A 100 -7.35 -10.97 -1.11
CA HIS A 100 -6.26 -11.55 -1.87
C HIS A 100 -6.55 -11.48 -3.37
#